data_AF-A0A4Q2D234-F1
#
_entry.id   AF-A0A4Q2D234-F1
#
_cell.length_a   1.000
_cell.length_b   1.000
_cell.length_c   1.000
_cell.angle_alpha   90.00
_cell.angle_beta   90.00
_cell.angle_gamma   90.00
#
_symmetry.space_group_name_H-M   'P 1'
#
loop_
_entity.id
_entity.type
_entity.pdbx_description
1 polymer ?
#
loop_
_entity_poly.entity_id
_entity_poly.type
_entity_poly.pdbx_seq_one_letter_code
_entity_poly.pdbx_strand_id
1 'polypeptide(L)'
;MIRFARTLASQLAAAIPQAAPFIEKALSTKPGLLQSNLVAQLRHLVYEPFIAASWSGRLLWTTLLKGPFLIVIDELDECEDQRDVEAFIDDMLDFLNKNPCIPLRFLITSRVERHIQGHLDQVHLENLVNHCSRNDIDTFMRACFEAEQQRNPVIRAYIGTHGDWPAKKDRDKLVDHIGGSFTFESALFKYIVDPTDDQSTPMDRLPQTT
;
A
#
# COMPACT_ATOMS: atom_id res chain seq x y z
N MET A 1 4.40 -13.89 -11.36
CA MET A 1 5.01 -12.57 -11.06
C MET A 1 6.45 -12.42 -11.58
N ILE A 2 6.67 -12.41 -12.90
CA ILE A 2 8.00 -12.66 -13.53
C ILE A 2 9.09 -11.62 -13.21
N ARG A 3 8.70 -10.37 -12.91
CA ARG A 3 9.66 -9.28 -12.65
C ARG A 3 9.93 -9.04 -11.17
N PHE A 4 9.13 -9.61 -10.27
CA PHE A 4 9.11 -9.25 -8.85
C PHE A 4 10.48 -9.39 -8.18
N ALA A 5 11.07 -10.59 -8.20
CA ALA A 5 12.38 -10.84 -7.61
C ALA A 5 13.51 -10.03 -8.28
N ARG A 6 13.39 -9.76 -9.59
CA ARG A 6 14.37 -8.96 -10.35
C ARG A 6 14.34 -7.48 -9.94
N THR A 7 13.14 -6.94 -9.76
CA THR A 7 12.94 -5.57 -9.27
C THR A 7 13.52 -5.43 -7.86
N LEU A 8 13.19 -6.36 -6.96
CA LEU A 8 13.75 -6.37 -5.60
C LEU A 8 15.27 -6.47 -5.61
N ALA A 9 15.86 -7.34 -6.44
CA ALA A 9 17.30 -7.47 -6.56
C ALA A 9 17.98 -6.18 -7.06
N SER A 10 17.37 -5.52 -8.05
CA SER A 10 17.88 -4.24 -8.58
C SER A 10 17.80 -3.14 -7.53
N GLN A 11 16.68 -3.03 -6.80
CA GLN A 11 16.50 -2.05 -5.73
C GLN A 11 17.45 -2.34 -4.55
N LEU A 12 17.65 -3.62 -4.22
CA LEU A 12 18.61 -4.06 -3.22
C LEU A 12 20.03 -3.63 -3.58
N ALA A 13 20.47 -3.86 -4.82
CA ALA A 13 21.79 -3.45 -5.29
C ALA A 13 21.97 -1.91 -5.23
N ALA A 14 20.91 -1.16 -5.51
CA ALA A 14 20.93 0.31 -5.42
C ALA A 14 21.02 0.80 -3.96
N ALA A 15 20.25 0.19 -3.05
CA ALA A 15 20.23 0.56 -1.63
C ALA A 15 21.47 0.05 -0.87
N ILE A 16 21.98 -1.12 -1.26
CA ILE A 16 23.10 -1.83 -0.64
C ILE A 16 24.07 -2.24 -1.75
N PRO A 17 24.97 -1.33 -2.18
CA PRO A 17 25.92 -1.61 -3.26
C PRO A 17 26.81 -2.85 -3.00
N GLN A 18 27.02 -3.22 -1.73
CA GLN A 18 27.75 -4.42 -1.33
C GLN A 18 27.05 -5.72 -1.75
N ALA A 19 25.73 -5.70 -2.00
CA ALA A 19 24.98 -6.86 -2.48
C ALA A 19 25.20 -7.13 -3.98
N ALA A 20 25.55 -6.11 -4.76
CA ALA A 20 25.64 -6.21 -6.22
C ALA A 20 26.59 -7.32 -6.73
N PRO A 21 27.82 -7.48 -6.20
CA PRO A 21 28.71 -8.55 -6.65
C PRO A 21 28.16 -9.95 -6.40
N PHE A 22 27.36 -10.12 -5.34
CA PHE A 22 26.73 -11.41 -5.03
C PHE A 22 25.56 -11.71 -5.98
N ILE A 23 24.81 -10.69 -6.39
CA ILE A 23 23.75 -10.80 -7.40
C ILE A 23 24.38 -11.15 -8.77
N GLU A 24 25.43 -10.46 -9.18
CA GLU A 24 26.16 -10.75 -10.43
C GLU A 24 26.73 -12.17 -10.43
N LYS A 25 27.29 -12.60 -9.30
CA LYS A 25 27.77 -13.98 -9.11
C LYS A 25 26.63 -15.00 -9.25
N ALA A 26 25.48 -14.75 -8.64
CA ALA A 26 24.32 -15.65 -8.77
C ALA A 26 23.87 -15.78 -10.23
N LEU A 27 23.81 -14.68 -10.97
CA LEU A 27 23.42 -14.67 -12.38
C LEU A 27 24.44 -15.38 -13.30
N SER A 28 25.73 -15.21 -13.05
CA SER A 28 26.79 -15.84 -13.85
C SER A 28 26.95 -17.34 -13.58
N THR A 29 26.68 -17.78 -12.34
CA THR A 29 26.87 -19.19 -11.94
C THR A 29 25.65 -20.08 -12.15
N LYS A 30 24.45 -19.50 -12.35
CA LYS A 30 23.19 -20.24 -12.51
C LYS A 30 22.49 -19.89 -13.83
N PRO A 31 22.92 -20.48 -14.96
CA PRO A 31 22.19 -20.37 -16.22
C PRO A 31 20.75 -20.84 -16.01
N GLY A 32 19.77 -20.00 -16.36
CA GLY A 32 18.35 -20.31 -16.17
C GLY A 32 17.71 -19.75 -14.90
N LEU A 33 18.47 -19.10 -14.01
CA LEU A 33 17.93 -18.54 -12.76
C LEU A 33 16.74 -17.61 -13.01
N LEU A 34 16.83 -16.76 -14.03
CA LEU A 34 15.76 -15.83 -14.38
C LEU A 34 14.50 -16.53 -14.92
N GLN A 35 14.61 -17.79 -15.35
CA GLN A 35 13.51 -18.63 -15.83
C GLN A 35 12.99 -19.58 -14.75
N SER A 36 13.63 -19.62 -13.57
CA SER A 36 13.22 -20.46 -12.46
C SER A 36 11.98 -19.90 -11.75
N ASN A 37 11.42 -20.67 -10.81
CA ASN A 37 10.29 -20.22 -10.00
C ASN A 37 10.67 -19.01 -9.12
N LEU A 38 9.65 -18.29 -8.63
CA LEU A 38 9.84 -17.07 -7.85
C LEU A 38 10.73 -17.28 -6.62
N VAL A 39 10.48 -18.33 -5.85
CA VAL A 39 11.21 -18.66 -4.62
C VAL A 39 12.71 -18.82 -4.89
N ALA A 40 13.07 -19.56 -5.95
CA ALA A 40 14.47 -19.71 -6.35
C ALA A 40 15.10 -18.37 -6.75
N GLN A 41 14.35 -17.50 -7.43
CA GLN A 41 14.83 -16.16 -7.76
C GLN A 41 15.04 -15.29 -6.52
N LEU A 42 14.09 -15.28 -5.57
CA LEU A 42 14.20 -14.49 -4.33
C LEU A 42 15.39 -14.93 -3.47
N ARG A 43 15.55 -16.26 -3.28
CA ARG A 43 16.67 -16.80 -2.52
C ARG A 43 18.02 -16.36 -3.08
N HIS A 44 18.21 -16.50 -4.39
CA HIS A 44 19.51 -16.26 -5.02
C HIS A 44 19.79 -14.81 -5.39
N LEU A 45 18.75 -13.99 -5.59
CA LEU A 45 18.91 -12.59 -6.02
C LEU A 45 18.64 -11.58 -4.91
N VAL A 46 17.97 -11.97 -3.82
CA VAL A 46 17.62 -11.06 -2.73
C VAL A 46 18.21 -11.56 -1.40
N TYR A 47 17.84 -12.76 -0.95
CA TYR A 47 18.15 -13.23 0.40
C TYR A 47 19.64 -13.57 0.59
N GLU A 48 20.20 -14.43 -0.25
CA GLU A 48 21.62 -14.79 -0.20
C GLU A 48 22.53 -13.56 -0.40
N PRO A 49 22.29 -12.69 -1.39
CA PRO A 49 23.06 -11.44 -1.52
C PRO A 49 22.95 -10.52 -0.32
N PHE A 50 21.75 -10.38 0.27
CA PHE A 50 21.57 -9.56 1.47
C PHE A 50 22.37 -10.14 2.64
N ILE A 51 22.27 -11.44 2.91
CA ILE A 51 23.07 -12.11 3.96
C ILE A 51 24.54 -11.84 3.71
N ALA A 52 25.05 -12.13 2.51
CA ALA A 52 26.46 -11.98 2.19
C ALA A 52 26.95 -10.53 2.36
N ALA A 53 26.12 -9.54 2.01
CA ALA A 53 26.40 -8.12 2.24
C ALA A 53 26.31 -7.71 3.72
N SER A 54 25.44 -8.37 4.50
CA SER A 54 25.19 -8.05 5.91
C SER A 54 26.37 -8.30 6.84
N TRP A 55 27.27 -9.20 6.45
CA TRP A 55 28.51 -9.45 7.18
C TRP A 55 29.62 -8.46 6.83
N SER A 56 29.37 -7.48 5.95
CA SER A 56 30.32 -6.39 5.72
C SER A 56 30.29 -5.41 6.89
N GLY A 57 31.46 -5.02 7.42
CA GLY A 57 31.56 -4.11 8.57
C GLY A 57 30.84 -2.77 8.37
N ARG A 58 30.70 -2.32 7.11
CA ARG A 58 29.93 -1.13 6.75
C ARG A 58 28.42 -1.33 6.97
N LEU A 59 27.86 -2.47 6.58
CA LEU A 59 26.42 -2.70 6.71
C LEU A 59 26.01 -2.89 8.17
N LEU A 60 26.84 -3.58 8.95
CA LEU A 60 26.69 -3.70 10.40
C LEU A 60 26.68 -2.32 11.07
N TRP A 61 27.60 -1.43 10.70
CA TRP A 61 27.62 -0.07 11.24
C TRP A 61 26.38 0.74 10.88
N THR A 62 25.93 0.67 9.62
CA THR A 62 24.73 1.39 9.19
C THR A 62 23.47 0.88 9.89
N THR A 63 23.37 -0.42 10.12
CA THR A 63 22.19 -1.02 10.77
C THR A 63 22.15 -0.73 12.27
N LEU A 64 23.31 -0.65 12.93
CA LEU A 64 23.42 -0.19 14.32
C LEU A 64 22.99 1.27 14.48
N LEU A 65 23.31 2.14 13.53
CA LEU A 65 23.00 3.58 13.62
C LEU A 65 21.60 3.95 13.09
N LYS A 66 21.12 3.27 12.05
CA LYS A 66 19.89 3.64 11.32
C LYS A 66 18.75 2.63 11.46
N GLY A 67 19.00 1.50 12.11
CA GLY A 67 18.03 0.41 12.24
C GLY A 67 18.09 -0.59 11.07
N PRO A 68 17.18 -1.59 11.07
CA PRO A 68 17.15 -2.63 10.05
C PRO A 68 16.75 -2.07 8.67
N PHE A 69 17.13 -2.78 7.61
CA PHE A 69 16.62 -2.51 6.28
C PHE A 69 15.16 -2.93 6.16
N LEU A 70 14.39 -2.14 5.41
CA LEU A 70 12.98 -2.38 5.17
C LEU A 70 12.74 -2.65 3.69
N ILE A 71 12.15 -3.80 3.37
CA ILE A 71 11.56 -4.06 2.06
C ILE A 71 10.07 -3.73 2.18
N VAL A 72 9.62 -2.78 1.36
CA VAL A 72 8.20 -2.40 1.27
C VAL A 72 7.60 -3.05 0.03
N ILE A 73 6.52 -3.79 0.21
CA ILE A 73 5.73 -4.37 -0.87
C ILE A 73 4.34 -3.76 -0.75
N ASP A 74 3.98 -2.97 -1.75
CA ASP A 74 2.69 -2.29 -1.80
C ASP A 74 1.69 -3.12 -2.62
N GLU A 75 0.45 -3.20 -2.16
CA GLU A 75 -0.69 -3.84 -2.83
C GLU A 75 -0.41 -5.30 -3.27
N LEU A 76 0.05 -6.15 -2.34
CA LEU A 76 0.44 -7.53 -2.67
C LEU A 76 -0.70 -8.36 -3.29
N ASP A 77 -1.96 -8.07 -2.93
CA ASP A 77 -3.15 -8.77 -3.45
C ASP A 77 -3.46 -8.47 -4.92
N GLU A 78 -2.90 -7.40 -5.50
CA GLU A 78 -3.04 -7.11 -6.93
C GLU A 78 -2.12 -8.02 -7.80
N CYS A 79 -1.37 -8.92 -7.16
CA CYS A 79 -0.59 -9.94 -7.85
C CYS A 79 -1.49 -11.06 -8.40
N GLU A 80 -1.52 -11.20 -9.73
CA GLU A 80 -2.41 -12.15 -10.43
C GLU A 80 -2.22 -13.64 -10.05
N ASP A 81 -1.01 -14.05 -9.67
CA ASP A 81 -0.72 -15.47 -9.39
C ASP A 81 -0.69 -15.74 -7.88
N GLN A 82 -1.83 -16.18 -7.35
CA GLN A 82 -2.04 -16.48 -5.93
C GLN A 82 -1.05 -17.51 -5.38
N ARG A 83 -0.64 -18.52 -6.18
CA ARG A 83 0.30 -19.55 -5.72
C ARG A 83 1.71 -18.99 -5.56
N ASP A 84 2.06 -18.09 -6.46
CA ASP A 84 3.32 -17.34 -6.44
C ASP A 84 3.38 -16.41 -5.21
N VAL A 85 2.25 -15.78 -4.84
CA VAL A 85 2.10 -14.96 -3.61
C VAL A 85 2.22 -15.80 -2.35
N GLU A 86 1.50 -16.92 -2.26
CA GLU A 86 1.60 -17.86 -1.13
C GLU A 86 3.04 -18.36 -0.95
N ALA A 87 3.66 -18.83 -2.04
CA ALA A 87 5.03 -19.31 -2.03
C ALA A 87 6.04 -18.21 -1.63
N PHE A 88 5.78 -16.95 -1.99
CA PHE A 88 6.56 -15.82 -1.53
C PHE A 88 6.43 -15.60 -0.02
N ILE A 89 5.20 -15.56 0.50
CA ILE A 89 4.96 -15.33 1.93
C ILE A 89 5.61 -16.45 2.76
N ASP A 90 5.40 -17.70 2.36
CA ASP A 90 6.00 -18.88 3.01
C ASP A 90 7.54 -18.81 3.02
N ASP A 91 8.14 -18.53 1.87
CA ASP A 91 9.60 -18.46 1.74
C ASP A 91 10.19 -17.29 2.53
N MET A 92 9.49 -16.16 2.55
CA MET A 92 9.88 -14.97 3.33
C MET A 92 9.83 -15.25 4.84
N LEU A 93 8.75 -15.87 5.33
CA LEU A 93 8.62 -16.25 6.74
C LEU A 93 9.68 -17.29 7.14
N ASP A 94 9.88 -18.33 6.33
CA ASP A 94 10.91 -19.36 6.56
C ASP A 94 12.32 -18.73 6.61
N PHE A 95 12.62 -17.81 5.70
CA PHE A 95 13.87 -17.07 5.67
C PHE A 95 14.09 -16.25 6.95
N LEU A 96 13.10 -15.47 7.40
CA LEU A 96 13.21 -14.66 8.61
C LEU A 96 13.35 -15.53 9.87
N ASN A 97 12.60 -16.63 9.94
CA ASN A 97 12.66 -17.59 11.05
C ASN A 97 14.04 -18.27 11.15
N LYS A 98 14.64 -18.61 10.01
CA LYS A 98 16.00 -19.19 9.96
C LYS A 98 17.10 -18.18 10.27
N ASN A 99 16.84 -16.89 10.11
CA ASN A 99 17.83 -15.82 10.26
C ASN A 99 17.35 -14.73 11.24
N PRO A 100 17.08 -15.05 12.52
CA PRO A 100 16.43 -14.12 13.45
C PRO A 100 17.24 -12.85 13.75
N CYS A 101 18.57 -12.91 13.62
CA CYS A 101 19.46 -11.79 13.84
C CYS A 101 19.71 -10.92 12.60
N ILE A 102 19.08 -11.25 11.46
CA ILE A 102 19.29 -10.49 10.23
C ILE A 102 18.66 -9.09 10.35
N PRO A 103 19.36 -8.01 9.97
CA PRO A 103 18.84 -6.66 10.05
C PRO A 103 17.94 -6.35 8.84
N LEU A 104 16.93 -7.19 8.59
CA LEU A 104 15.97 -7.07 7.51
C LEU A 104 14.54 -7.22 8.05
N ARG A 105 13.63 -6.38 7.54
CA ARG A 105 12.20 -6.38 7.84
C ARG A 105 11.40 -6.23 6.54
N PHE A 106 10.17 -6.73 6.56
CA PHE A 106 9.20 -6.56 5.49
C PHE A 106 8.01 -5.74 6.00
N LEU A 107 7.58 -4.77 5.22
CA LEU A 107 6.30 -4.10 5.36
C LEU A 107 5.49 -4.43 4.10
N ILE A 108 4.36 -5.10 4.29
CA ILE A 108 3.49 -5.54 3.20
C ILE A 108 2.14 -4.86 3.40
N THR A 109 1.67 -4.12 2.40
CA THR A 109 0.28 -3.65 2.35
C THR A 109 -0.50 -4.61 1.46
N SER A 110 -1.70 -5.00 1.93
CA SER A 110 -2.57 -5.87 1.16
C SER A 110 -3.98 -5.91 1.72
N ARG A 111 -4.99 -6.19 0.88
CA ARG A 111 -6.27 -6.71 1.34
C ARG A 111 -6.10 -8.12 1.90
N VAL A 112 -6.84 -8.45 2.96
CA VAL A 112 -6.80 -9.79 3.57
C VAL A 112 -7.61 -10.77 2.71
N GLU A 113 -7.02 -11.22 1.61
CA GLU A 113 -7.58 -12.28 0.78
C GLU A 113 -7.33 -13.68 1.38
N ARG A 114 -8.10 -14.68 0.92
CA ARG A 114 -8.03 -16.05 1.46
C ARG A 114 -6.62 -16.64 1.46
N HIS A 115 -5.84 -16.37 0.42
CA HIS A 115 -4.48 -16.88 0.24
C HIS A 115 -3.45 -16.21 1.18
N ILE A 116 -3.77 -15.03 1.73
CA ILE A 116 -2.94 -14.31 2.71
C ILE A 116 -3.39 -14.66 4.14
N GLN A 117 -4.68 -14.91 4.34
CA GLN A 117 -5.30 -15.11 5.65
C GLN A 117 -4.63 -16.22 6.49
N GLY A 118 -4.13 -17.28 5.87
CA GLY A 118 -3.45 -18.39 6.56
C GLY A 118 -2.11 -18.03 7.21
N HIS A 119 -1.54 -16.86 6.90
CA HIS A 119 -0.20 -16.46 7.35
C HIS A 119 -0.22 -15.35 8.41
N LEU A 120 -1.40 -14.83 8.75
CA LEU A 120 -1.56 -13.66 9.62
C LEU A 120 -1.06 -13.89 11.04
N ASP A 121 -1.13 -15.12 11.56
CA ASP A 121 -0.72 -15.45 12.93
C ASP A 121 0.81 -15.41 13.11
N GLN A 122 1.58 -15.37 12.02
CA GLN A 122 3.05 -15.33 12.03
C GLN A 122 3.62 -13.93 11.85
N VAL A 123 2.76 -12.92 11.67
CA VAL A 123 3.16 -11.54 11.39
C VAL A 123 2.49 -10.57 12.37
N HIS A 124 3.07 -9.37 12.46
CA HIS A 124 2.37 -8.27 13.09
C HIS A 124 1.38 -7.68 12.08
N LEU A 125 0.09 -7.91 12.32
CA LEU A 125 -0.99 -7.42 11.47
C LEU A 125 -1.53 -6.10 12.03
N GLU A 126 -1.48 -5.05 11.21
CA GLU A 126 -2.16 -3.78 11.47
C GLU A 126 -3.32 -3.61 10.49
N ASN A 127 -4.55 -3.64 11.00
CA ASN A 127 -5.73 -3.39 10.20
C ASN A 127 -6.00 -1.89 10.14
N LEU A 128 -5.67 -1.26 9.01
CA LEU A 128 -5.86 0.17 8.79
C LEU A 128 -7.32 0.63 8.91
N VAL A 129 -8.30 -0.27 8.72
CA VAL A 129 -9.73 0.05 8.95
C VAL A 129 -9.98 0.47 10.39
N ASN A 130 -9.24 -0.08 11.35
CA ASN A 130 -9.39 0.27 12.77
C ASN A 130 -8.82 1.65 13.12
N HIS A 131 -8.00 2.22 12.24
CA HIS A 131 -7.32 3.49 12.46
C HIS A 131 -8.05 4.67 11.81
N CYS A 132 -9.13 4.42 11.05
CA CYS A 132 -9.96 5.47 10.49
C CYS A 132 -11.16 5.74 11.41
N SER A 133 -11.24 6.95 11.96
CA SER A 133 -12.37 7.35 12.78
C SER A 133 -13.42 8.09 11.95
N ARG A 134 -14.67 8.06 12.41
CA ARG A 134 -15.74 8.94 11.91
C ARG A 134 -15.31 10.41 11.88
N ASN A 135 -14.49 10.83 12.84
CA ASN A 135 -14.01 12.21 12.95
C ASN A 135 -13.01 12.55 11.83
N ASP A 136 -12.21 11.59 11.38
CA ASP A 136 -11.28 11.81 10.26
C ASP A 136 -12.05 12.02 8.95
N ILE A 137 -13.07 11.19 8.70
CA ILE A 137 -13.99 11.33 7.55
C ILE A 137 -14.78 12.65 7.63
N ASP A 138 -15.35 13.01 8.80
CA ASP A 138 -16.05 14.31 8.94
C ASP A 138 -15.11 15.50 8.68
N THR A 139 -13.86 15.39 9.12
CA THR A 139 -12.84 16.43 8.89
C THR A 139 -12.50 16.55 7.41
N PHE A 140 -12.27 15.42 6.73
CA PHE A 140 -12.01 15.39 5.30
C PHE A 140 -13.19 15.94 4.50
N MET A 141 -14.40 15.41 4.69
CA MET A 141 -15.60 15.86 3.99
C MET A 141 -15.82 17.36 4.18
N ARG A 142 -15.63 17.87 5.39
CA ARG A 142 -15.75 19.30 5.67
C ARG A 142 -14.76 20.12 4.85
N ALA A 143 -13.47 19.76 4.88
CA ALA A 143 -12.44 20.46 4.12
C ALA A 143 -12.71 20.41 2.61
N CYS A 144 -13.15 19.27 2.09
CA CYS A 144 -13.48 19.07 0.68
C CYS A 144 -14.70 19.91 0.24
N PHE A 145 -15.79 19.91 1.02
CA PHE A 145 -16.94 20.76 0.71
C PHE A 145 -16.60 22.24 0.83
N GLU A 146 -15.87 22.67 1.86
CA GLU A 146 -15.42 24.06 2.00
C GLU A 146 -14.60 24.52 0.79
N ALA A 147 -13.72 23.66 0.27
CA ALA A 147 -12.96 23.94 -0.95
C ALA A 147 -13.89 24.12 -2.18
N GLU A 148 -14.91 23.27 -2.34
CA GLU A 148 -15.85 23.38 -3.46
C GLU A 148 -16.80 24.57 -3.34
N GLN A 149 -17.19 24.97 -2.13
CA GLN A 149 -17.94 26.21 -1.93
C GLN A 149 -17.17 27.43 -2.42
N GLN A 150 -15.84 27.42 -2.25
CA GLN A 150 -14.96 28.48 -2.75
C GLN A 150 -14.73 28.37 -4.26
N ARG A 151 -14.66 27.17 -4.83
CA ARG A 151 -14.28 26.98 -6.24
C ARG A 151 -15.46 27.01 -7.21
N ASN A 152 -16.61 26.44 -6.82
CA ASN A 152 -17.73 26.16 -7.71
C ASN A 152 -18.80 27.28 -7.65
N PRO A 153 -19.01 28.05 -8.75
CA PRO A 153 -19.99 29.14 -8.78
C PRO A 153 -21.43 28.68 -8.54
N VAL A 154 -21.80 27.47 -8.97
CA VAL A 154 -23.14 26.90 -8.79
C VAL A 154 -23.41 26.66 -7.31
N ILE A 155 -22.44 26.04 -6.62
CA ILE A 155 -22.53 25.80 -5.16
C ILE A 155 -22.63 27.13 -4.41
N ARG A 156 -21.81 28.11 -4.77
CA ARG A 156 -21.81 29.43 -4.12
C ARG A 156 -23.13 30.18 -4.31
N ALA A 157 -23.69 30.17 -5.52
CA ALA A 157 -24.97 30.81 -5.81
C ALA A 157 -26.13 30.16 -5.04
N TYR A 158 -26.11 28.83 -4.93
CA TYR A 158 -27.08 28.09 -4.13
C TYR A 158 -26.98 28.47 -2.65
N ILE A 159 -25.77 28.53 -2.10
CA ILE A 159 -25.56 28.90 -0.69
C ILE A 159 -26.05 30.31 -0.39
N GLY A 160 -25.81 31.27 -1.29
CA GLY A 160 -26.29 32.64 -1.13
C GLY A 160 -27.81 32.78 -1.09
N THR A 161 -28.56 31.77 -1.55
CA THR A 161 -30.04 31.79 -1.63
C THR A 161 -30.72 30.82 -0.66
N HIS A 162 -30.10 29.68 -0.36
CA HIS A 162 -30.71 28.59 0.43
C HIS A 162 -30.00 28.35 1.78
N GLY A 163 -28.86 28.99 2.05
CA GLY A 163 -28.06 28.78 3.25
C GLY A 163 -27.01 27.69 3.10
N ASP A 164 -26.58 27.09 4.21
CA ASP A 164 -25.44 26.17 4.23
C ASP A 164 -25.66 24.93 3.33
N TRP A 165 -24.65 24.61 2.52
CA TRP A 165 -24.62 23.39 1.72
C TRP A 165 -23.22 22.71 1.75
N PRO A 166 -23.13 21.41 2.05
CA PRO A 166 -24.22 20.56 2.53
C PRO A 166 -24.68 20.99 3.92
N ALA A 167 -25.97 20.83 4.22
CA ALA A 167 -26.44 21.01 5.58
C ALA A 167 -25.76 19.99 6.51
N LYS A 168 -25.50 20.37 7.76
CA LYS A 168 -24.80 19.51 8.73
C LYS A 168 -25.40 18.10 8.81
N LYS A 169 -26.73 18.00 8.81
CA LYS A 169 -27.46 16.73 8.85
C LYS A 169 -27.16 15.82 7.65
N ASP A 170 -27.07 16.38 6.46
CA ASP A 170 -26.81 15.62 5.23
C ASP A 170 -25.35 15.19 5.16
N ARG A 171 -24.43 16.05 5.61
CA ARG A 171 -23.03 15.68 5.78
C ARG A 171 -22.86 14.56 6.81
N ASP A 172 -23.51 14.66 7.97
CA ASP A 172 -23.44 13.64 9.02
C ASP A 172 -23.93 12.27 8.51
N LYS A 173 -25.04 12.24 7.76
CA LYS A 173 -25.51 11.01 7.10
C LYS A 173 -24.51 10.46 6.10
N LEU A 174 -23.89 11.33 5.29
CA LEU A 174 -22.89 10.93 4.31
C LEU A 174 -21.65 10.34 4.99
N VAL A 175 -21.17 10.97 6.07
CA VAL A 175 -20.07 10.47 6.89
C VAL A 175 -20.41 9.11 7.51
N ASP A 176 -21.63 8.95 8.03
CA ASP A 176 -22.10 7.68 8.60
C ASP A 176 -22.19 6.59 7.51
N HIS A 177 -22.63 6.95 6.31
CA HIS A 177 -22.72 6.04 5.16
C HIS A 177 -21.34 5.59 4.64
N ILE A 178 -20.36 6.50 4.63
CA ILE A 178 -18.97 6.22 4.21
C ILE A 178 -18.31 5.17 5.09
N GLY A 179 -18.65 5.13 6.38
CA GLY A 179 -18.23 4.06 7.29
C GLY A 179 -16.71 3.93 7.46
N GLY A 180 -15.95 5.03 7.34
CA GLY A 180 -14.49 5.03 7.50
C GLY A 180 -13.69 4.70 6.24
N SER A 181 -14.32 4.50 5.08
CA SER A 181 -13.60 4.19 3.84
C SER A 181 -13.25 5.45 3.04
N PHE A 182 -11.99 5.90 3.11
CA PHE A 182 -11.49 7.04 2.32
C PHE A 182 -11.60 6.82 0.80
N THR A 183 -11.50 5.57 0.33
CA THR A 183 -11.69 5.26 -1.08
C THR A 183 -13.15 5.48 -1.50
N PHE A 184 -14.09 5.02 -0.67
CA PHE A 184 -15.52 5.21 -0.94
C PHE A 184 -15.92 6.68 -0.80
N GLU A 185 -15.40 7.37 0.21
CA GLU A 185 -15.51 8.80 0.41
C GLU A 185 -15.07 9.60 -0.83
N SER A 186 -13.86 9.33 -1.35
CA SER A 186 -13.34 10.03 -2.52
C SER A 186 -14.22 9.80 -3.76
N ALA A 187 -14.71 8.57 -3.94
CA ALA A 187 -15.62 8.23 -5.05
C ALA A 187 -16.96 8.95 -4.92
N LEU A 188 -17.58 8.95 -3.74
CA LEU A 188 -18.83 9.67 -3.48
C LEU A 188 -18.66 11.18 -3.63
N PHE A 189 -17.57 11.74 -3.11
CA PHE A 189 -17.30 13.16 -3.22
C PHE A 189 -17.19 13.58 -4.68
N LYS A 190 -16.39 12.87 -5.49
CA LYS A 190 -16.31 13.09 -6.95
C LYS A 190 -17.67 12.95 -7.61
N TYR A 191 -18.42 11.90 -7.29
CA TYR A 191 -19.78 11.73 -7.79
C TYR A 191 -20.69 12.91 -7.44
N ILE A 192 -20.52 13.57 -6.30
CA ILE A 192 -21.33 14.74 -5.92
C ILE A 192 -20.88 16.00 -6.65
N VAL A 193 -19.58 16.27 -6.73
CA VAL A 193 -19.10 17.61 -7.11
C VAL A 193 -18.57 17.72 -8.55
N ASP A 194 -18.14 16.62 -9.15
CA ASP A 194 -17.53 16.67 -10.49
C ASP A 194 -18.59 16.97 -11.56
N PRO A 195 -18.22 17.60 -12.69
CA PRO A 195 -19.15 17.81 -13.79
C PRO A 195 -19.66 16.48 -14.37
N THR A 196 -20.92 16.45 -14.77
CA THR A 196 -21.56 15.28 -15.39
C THR A 196 -22.21 15.67 -16.72
N ASP A 197 -22.37 14.69 -17.61
CA ASP A 197 -23.00 14.89 -18.92
C ASP A 197 -24.52 15.15 -18.82
N ASP A 198 -25.15 14.75 -17.71
CA ASP A 198 -26.59 14.87 -17.48
C ASP A 198 -27.04 16.22 -16.90
N GLN A 199 -26.12 17.18 -16.76
CA GLN A 199 -26.34 18.51 -16.19
C GLN A 199 -26.83 18.53 -14.73
N SER A 200 -26.75 17.40 -14.01
CA SER A 200 -27.14 17.35 -12.60
C SER A 200 -26.20 18.17 -11.73
N THR A 201 -26.79 19.01 -10.86
CA THR A 201 -26.00 19.82 -9.93
C THR A 201 -25.54 18.97 -8.74
N PRO A 202 -24.53 19.42 -7.99
CA PRO A 202 -24.15 18.75 -6.75
C PRO A 202 -25.33 18.60 -5.75
N MET A 203 -26.29 19.53 -5.81
CA MET A 203 -27.47 19.56 -4.95
C MET A 203 -28.47 18.46 -5.33
N ASP A 204 -28.51 18.06 -6.60
CA ASP A 204 -29.34 16.96 -7.08
C ASP A 204 -28.73 15.59 -6.73
N ARG A 205 -27.40 15.53 -6.64
CA ARG A 205 -26.62 14.29 -6.45
C ARG A 205 -26.37 13.94 -5.00
N LEU A 206 -26.14 14.93 -4.13
CA LEU A 206 -25.92 14.71 -2.71
C LEU A 206 -27.03 13.84 -2.06
N PRO A 207 -28.34 14.08 -2.30
CA PRO A 207 -29.40 13.24 -1.72
C PRO A 207 -29.41 11.78 -2.20
N GLN A 208 -28.70 11.45 -3.27
CA GLN A 208 -28.63 10.09 -3.83
C GLN A 208 -27.51 9.24 -3.19
N THR A 209 -26.71 9.83 -2.29
CA THR A 209 -25.51 9.22 -1.70
C THR A 209 -25.70 8.67 -0.29
N THR A 210 -26.93 8.68 0.25
CA THR A 210 -27.25 8.28 1.63
C THR A 210 -28.54 7.49 1.73
#